data_AF-A0AAN8XIS3-F1
#
_entry.id   AF-A0AAN8XIS3-F1
#
_cell.length_a   1.000
_cell.length_b   1.000
_cell.length_c   1.000
_cell.angle_alpha   90.00
_cell.angle_beta   90.00
_cell.angle_gamma   90.00
#
_symmetry.space_group_name_H-M   'P 1'
#
loop_
_entity.id
_entity.type
_entity.pdbx_description
1 polymer ?
#
loop_
_entity_poly.entity_id
_entity_poly.type
_entity_poly.pdbx_seq_one_letter_code
_entity_poly.pdbx_strand_id
1 'polypeptide(L)'
;MDAEPLPDTRDVLRSHLLAKVRYINPALAEQITDELITGKTNDQIIDLLMCDTTLEESVDKSLTYLNMPSVEVRETLGMALYQSVSSIDPELCSQVTGMLLELPVPVVIQLTNDEVALKKAVAKARNEYLKYSQGEKSVAGTSHGDVSKCLSNEKEELGEVVFEKISKRYPTEAAKLTGMLLQMDYKDLVRAIAEPELLNRKVELALSVLKSYKDL
;
A
#
# COMPACT_ATOMS: atom_id res chain seq x y z
N MET A 1 -13.80 -47.46 -41.33
CA MET A 1 -14.63 -46.32 -40.91
C MET A 1 -14.34 -46.15 -39.44
N ASP A 2 -13.22 -45.51 -39.15
CA ASP A 2 -12.80 -45.16 -37.81
C ASP A 2 -13.82 -44.15 -37.28
N ALA A 3 -14.67 -44.60 -36.37
CA ALA A 3 -15.59 -43.73 -35.67
C ALA A 3 -14.75 -42.78 -34.82
N GLU A 4 -14.72 -41.50 -35.18
CA GLU A 4 -14.11 -40.47 -34.34
C GLU A 4 -14.70 -40.60 -32.92
N PRO A 5 -13.85 -40.72 -31.88
CA PRO A 5 -14.34 -40.81 -30.52
C PRO A 5 -15.17 -39.57 -30.22
N LEU A 6 -16.36 -39.77 -29.64
CA LEU A 6 -17.25 -38.67 -29.28
C LEU A 6 -16.46 -37.66 -28.44
N PRO A 7 -16.51 -36.36 -28.79
CA PRO A 7 -15.82 -35.34 -28.00
C PRO A 7 -16.39 -35.36 -26.60
N ASP A 8 -15.51 -35.29 -25.60
CA ASP A 8 -15.92 -35.23 -24.21
C ASP A 8 -16.84 -34.02 -24.03
N THR A 9 -17.98 -34.19 -23.35
CA THR A 9 -18.95 -33.11 -23.12
C THR A 9 -18.26 -31.87 -22.55
N ARG A 10 -17.20 -32.06 -21.77
CA ARG A 10 -16.39 -30.98 -21.20
C ARG A 10 -15.60 -30.20 -22.26
N ASP A 11 -15.09 -30.84 -23.30
CA ASP A 11 -14.36 -30.18 -24.40
C ASP A 11 -15.29 -29.33 -25.29
N VAL A 12 -16.52 -29.80 -25.49
CA VAL A 12 -17.55 -29.05 -26.22
C VAL A 12 -17.94 -27.79 -25.44
N LEU A 13 -18.17 -27.92 -24.13
CA LEU A 13 -18.47 -26.80 -23.25
C LEU A 13 -17.30 -25.82 -23.17
N ARG A 14 -16.05 -26.32 -23.09
CA ARG A 14 -14.84 -25.50 -23.13
C ARG A 14 -14.77 -24.66 -24.40
N SER A 15 -15.02 -25.28 -25.55
CA SER A 15 -14.96 -24.59 -26.84
C SER A 15 -16.02 -23.49 -26.96
N HIS A 16 -17.24 -23.74 -26.46
CA HIS A 16 -18.31 -22.75 -26.43
C HIS A 16 -18.00 -21.59 -25.46
N LEU A 17 -17.50 -21.92 -24.27
CA LEU A 17 -17.09 -20.93 -23.29
C LEU A 17 -15.94 -20.07 -23.84
N LEU A 18 -14.92 -20.70 -24.43
CA LEU A 18 -13.81 -20.00 -25.07
C LEU A 18 -14.29 -19.05 -26.16
N ALA A 19 -15.22 -19.47 -27.01
CA ALA A 19 -15.76 -18.62 -28.07
C ALA A 19 -16.47 -17.37 -27.50
N LYS A 20 -17.26 -17.52 -26.43
CA LYS A 20 -17.89 -16.38 -25.75
C LYS A 20 -16.88 -15.50 -25.01
N VAL A 21 -15.96 -16.08 -24.26
CA VAL A 21 -14.93 -15.32 -23.52
C VAL A 21 -14.02 -14.57 -24.50
N ARG A 22 -13.69 -15.16 -25.67
CA ARG A 22 -12.94 -14.47 -26.75
C ARG A 22 -13.66 -13.23 -27.27
N TYR A 23 -14.99 -13.21 -27.25
CA TYR A 23 -15.76 -12.04 -27.67
C TYR A 23 -15.66 -10.90 -26.63
N ILE A 24 -15.55 -11.25 -25.34
CA ILE A 24 -15.43 -10.29 -24.23
C ILE A 24 -13.98 -9.80 -24.09
N ASN A 25 -13.02 -10.72 -24.01
CA ASN A 25 -11.60 -10.41 -23.91
C ASN A 25 -10.75 -11.41 -24.71
N PRO A 26 -10.32 -11.06 -25.94
CA PRO A 26 -9.53 -11.95 -26.79
C PRO A 26 -8.10 -12.18 -26.28
N ALA A 27 -7.55 -11.30 -25.42
CA ALA A 27 -6.15 -11.37 -25.01
C ALA A 27 -5.88 -12.45 -23.95
N LEU A 28 -6.84 -12.68 -23.06
CA LEU A 28 -6.71 -13.64 -21.94
C LEU A 28 -7.77 -14.74 -22.00
N ALA A 29 -8.44 -14.91 -23.14
CA ALA A 29 -9.59 -15.80 -23.27
C ALA A 29 -9.29 -17.24 -22.89
N GLU A 30 -8.14 -17.78 -23.31
CA GLU A 30 -7.74 -19.15 -22.99
C GLU A 30 -7.49 -19.33 -21.49
N GLN A 31 -6.78 -18.39 -20.86
CA GLN A 31 -6.47 -18.45 -19.42
C GLN A 31 -7.72 -18.33 -18.55
N ILE A 32 -8.61 -17.37 -18.86
CA ILE A 32 -9.88 -17.19 -18.15
C ILE A 32 -10.77 -18.41 -18.34
N THR A 33 -10.82 -18.97 -19.56
CA THR A 33 -11.62 -20.15 -19.85
C THR A 33 -11.12 -21.36 -19.06
N ASP A 34 -9.80 -21.59 -19.04
CA ASP A 34 -9.22 -22.70 -18.28
C ASP A 34 -9.40 -22.53 -16.76
N GLU A 35 -9.29 -21.30 -16.24
CA GLU A 35 -9.57 -20.98 -14.84
C GLU A 35 -11.04 -21.27 -14.48
N LEU A 36 -11.98 -20.76 -15.29
CA LEU A 36 -13.42 -20.96 -15.07
C LEU A 36 -13.81 -22.44 -15.16
N ILE A 37 -13.17 -23.21 -16.03
CA ILE A 37 -13.42 -24.64 -16.19
C ILE A 37 -12.84 -25.45 -15.04
N THR A 38 -11.63 -25.12 -14.59
CA THR A 38 -10.93 -25.89 -13.53
C THR A 38 -11.71 -25.90 -12.22
N GLY A 39 -12.42 -24.81 -11.91
CA GLY A 39 -13.21 -24.67 -10.67
C GLY A 39 -14.70 -24.98 -10.76
N LYS A 40 -15.24 -25.37 -11.94
CA LYS A 40 -16.69 -25.53 -12.16
C LYS A 40 -17.08 -26.91 -12.73
N THR A 41 -18.26 -27.36 -12.34
CA THR A 41 -18.91 -28.56 -12.92
C THR A 41 -19.52 -28.25 -14.29
N ASN A 42 -19.81 -29.28 -15.08
CA ASN A 42 -20.38 -29.11 -16.41
C ASN A 42 -21.75 -28.39 -16.37
N ASP A 43 -22.60 -28.67 -15.38
CA ASP A 43 -23.88 -27.97 -15.19
C ASP A 43 -23.69 -26.49 -14.85
N GLN A 44 -22.71 -26.17 -13.99
CA GLN A 44 -22.39 -24.78 -13.67
C GLN A 44 -21.86 -24.02 -14.88
N ILE A 45 -21.10 -24.68 -15.77
CA ILE A 45 -20.63 -24.07 -17.02
C ILE A 45 -21.81 -23.86 -17.98
N ILE A 46 -22.75 -24.80 -18.05
CA ILE A 46 -23.97 -24.64 -18.84
C ILE A 46 -24.80 -23.46 -18.34
N ASP A 47 -25.05 -23.38 -17.03
CA ASP A 47 -25.75 -22.24 -16.41
C ASP A 47 -25.04 -20.92 -16.69
N LEU A 48 -23.70 -20.92 -16.66
CA LEU A 48 -22.87 -19.77 -17.03
C LEU A 48 -23.04 -19.37 -18.50
N LEU A 49 -23.13 -20.35 -19.41
CA LEU A 49 -23.33 -20.14 -20.85
C LEU A 49 -24.76 -19.67 -21.18
N MET A 50 -25.73 -20.00 -20.34
CA MET A 50 -27.13 -19.61 -20.48
C MET A 50 -27.39 -18.16 -20.02
N CYS A 51 -26.48 -17.56 -19.24
CA CYS A 51 -26.62 -16.19 -18.74
C CYS A 51 -25.39 -15.33 -19.06
N ASP A 52 -25.52 -14.47 -20.07
CA ASP A 52 -24.43 -13.60 -20.53
C ASP A 52 -23.95 -12.63 -19.44
N THR A 53 -24.86 -12.10 -18.60
CA THR A 53 -24.48 -11.19 -17.50
C THR A 53 -23.65 -11.89 -16.43
N THR A 54 -24.01 -13.13 -16.06
CA THR A 54 -23.25 -13.91 -15.06
C THR A 54 -21.90 -14.37 -15.62
N LEU A 55 -21.83 -14.63 -16.92
CA LEU A 55 -20.58 -14.92 -17.62
C LEU A 55 -19.65 -13.70 -17.61
N GLU A 56 -20.14 -12.51 -17.97
CA GLU A 56 -19.36 -11.26 -17.92
C GLU A 56 -18.81 -10.98 -16.52
N GLU A 57 -19.63 -11.11 -15.47
CA GLU A 57 -19.16 -10.95 -14.08
C GLU A 57 -18.10 -11.99 -13.69
N SER A 58 -18.22 -13.22 -14.18
CA SER A 58 -17.25 -14.28 -13.89
C SER A 58 -15.94 -14.05 -14.63
N VAL A 59 -16.01 -13.57 -15.87
CA VAL A 59 -14.85 -13.15 -16.67
C VAL A 59 -14.15 -11.95 -16.02
N ASP A 60 -14.90 -10.97 -15.54
CA ASP A 60 -14.36 -9.78 -14.85
C ASP A 60 -13.70 -10.14 -13.50
N LYS A 61 -14.31 -11.05 -12.74
CA LYS A 61 -13.70 -11.60 -11.51
C LYS A 61 -12.41 -12.35 -11.83
N SER A 62 -12.42 -13.28 -12.78
CA SER A 62 -11.20 -14.01 -13.18
C SER A 62 -10.15 -13.07 -13.77
N LEU A 63 -10.53 -12.05 -14.53
CA LEU A 63 -9.63 -10.98 -14.95
C LEU A 63 -9.04 -10.23 -13.76
N THR A 64 -9.84 -9.95 -12.74
CA THR A 64 -9.38 -9.29 -11.52
C THR A 64 -8.44 -10.19 -10.71
N TYR A 65 -8.66 -11.51 -10.68
CA TYR A 65 -7.77 -12.49 -10.04
C TYR A 65 -6.47 -12.69 -10.83
N LEU A 66 -6.54 -12.80 -12.16
CA LEU A 66 -5.36 -12.90 -13.04
C LEU A 66 -4.57 -11.59 -13.07
N ASN A 67 -5.25 -10.45 -12.98
CA ASN A 67 -4.63 -9.13 -12.79
C ASN A 67 -4.39 -8.81 -11.31
N MET A 68 -4.64 -9.73 -10.38
CA MET A 68 -4.26 -9.54 -8.99
C MET A 68 -2.75 -9.75 -8.97
N PRO A 69 -1.92 -8.69 -8.89
CA PRO A 69 -0.52 -8.93 -8.54
C PRO A 69 -0.55 -9.68 -7.21
N SER A 70 0.27 -10.72 -7.06
CA SER A 70 0.58 -11.16 -5.70
C SER A 70 0.95 -9.92 -4.88
N VAL A 71 0.58 -9.89 -3.59
CA VAL A 71 0.92 -8.76 -2.70
C VAL A 71 2.39 -8.36 -2.89
N GLU A 72 3.25 -9.36 -3.05
CA GLU A 72 4.67 -9.26 -3.37
C GLU A 72 4.99 -8.53 -4.69
N VAL A 73 4.25 -8.77 -5.77
CA VAL A 73 4.42 -8.04 -7.05
C VAL A 73 4.03 -6.58 -6.88
N ARG A 74 2.97 -6.28 -6.13
CA ARG A 74 2.56 -4.88 -5.88
C ARG A 74 3.57 -4.15 -5.00
N GLU A 75 4.11 -4.81 -3.98
CA GLU A 75 5.19 -4.26 -3.15
C GLU A 75 6.44 -3.99 -4.00
N THR A 76 6.83 -4.94 -4.85
CA THR A 76 7.99 -4.80 -5.74
C THR A 76 7.80 -3.66 -6.75
N LEU A 77 6.62 -3.56 -7.37
CA LEU A 77 6.26 -2.46 -8.26
C LEU A 77 6.20 -1.13 -7.52
N GLY A 78 5.67 -1.12 -6.29
CA GLY A 78 5.62 0.06 -5.45
C GLY A 78 7.01 0.60 -5.12
N MET A 79 7.96 -0.28 -4.81
CA MET A 79 9.36 0.12 -4.60
C MET A 79 10.00 0.70 -5.86
N ALA A 80 9.83 0.04 -7.01
CA ALA A 80 10.38 0.50 -8.28
C ALA A 80 9.76 1.85 -8.73
N LEU A 81 8.44 1.97 -8.57
CA LEU A 81 7.70 3.20 -8.86
C LEU A 81 8.14 4.32 -7.92
N TYR A 82 8.25 4.05 -6.61
CA TYR A 82 8.70 5.02 -5.63
C TYR A 82 10.07 5.59 -5.97
N GLN A 83 11.03 4.74 -6.34
CA GLN A 83 12.38 5.18 -6.71
C GLN A 83 12.38 6.08 -7.96
N SER A 84 11.51 5.76 -8.93
CA SER A 84 11.34 6.55 -10.15
C SER A 84 10.65 7.88 -9.88
N VAL A 85 9.58 7.89 -9.07
CA VAL A 85 8.84 9.08 -8.67
C VAL A 85 9.68 9.99 -7.77
N SER A 86 10.46 9.43 -6.84
CA SER A 86 11.36 10.17 -5.95
C SER A 86 12.43 10.96 -6.73
N SER A 87 12.85 10.44 -7.88
CA SER A 87 13.78 11.15 -8.78
C SER A 87 13.12 12.33 -9.52
N ILE A 88 11.78 12.35 -9.63
CA ILE A 88 11.00 13.38 -10.33
C ILE A 88 10.46 14.43 -9.34
N ASP A 89 9.84 13.98 -8.26
CA ASP A 89 9.18 14.81 -7.25
C ASP A 89 9.45 14.27 -5.83
N PRO A 90 10.59 14.60 -5.21
CA PRO A 90 10.95 14.09 -3.90
C PRO A 90 10.04 14.59 -2.77
N GLU A 91 9.39 15.76 -2.92
CA GLU A 91 8.56 16.36 -1.86
C GLU A 91 7.27 15.57 -1.59
N LEU A 92 6.65 15.04 -2.65
CA LEU A 92 5.37 14.33 -2.59
C LEU A 92 5.48 12.90 -3.10
N CYS A 93 6.69 12.36 -3.20
CA CYS A 93 6.92 11.06 -3.83
C CYS A 93 6.11 9.95 -3.18
N SER A 94 5.99 9.92 -1.85
CA SER A 94 5.24 8.89 -1.12
C SER A 94 3.75 8.96 -1.41
N GLN A 95 3.15 10.14 -1.32
CA GLN A 95 1.73 10.37 -1.54
C GLN A 95 1.37 10.14 -3.01
N VAL A 96 2.18 10.67 -3.93
CA VAL A 96 2.00 10.46 -5.36
C VAL A 96 2.17 8.99 -5.72
N THR A 97 3.17 8.29 -5.19
CA THR A 97 3.35 6.84 -5.40
C THR A 97 2.16 6.07 -4.87
N GLY A 98 1.63 6.43 -3.69
CA GLY A 98 0.40 5.83 -3.15
C GLY A 98 -0.79 6.02 -4.09
N MET A 99 -1.03 7.25 -4.55
CA MET A 99 -2.10 7.56 -5.51
C MET A 99 -1.93 6.84 -6.85
N LEU A 100 -0.69 6.63 -7.31
CA LEU A 100 -0.40 5.87 -8.53
C LEU A 100 -0.53 4.36 -8.32
N LEU A 101 -0.26 3.84 -7.12
CA LEU A 101 -0.45 2.42 -6.76
C LEU A 101 -1.92 2.01 -6.64
N GLU A 102 -2.83 2.98 -6.53
CA GLU A 102 -4.27 2.74 -6.65
C GLU A 102 -4.70 2.50 -8.11
N LEU A 103 -3.83 2.73 -9.09
CA LEU A 103 -4.09 2.39 -10.49
C LEU A 103 -3.93 0.88 -10.74
N PRO A 104 -4.59 0.34 -11.78
CA PRO A 104 -4.41 -1.05 -12.18
C PRO A 104 -2.93 -1.38 -12.46
N VAL A 105 -2.46 -2.53 -12.00
CA VAL A 105 -1.06 -2.96 -12.17
C VAL A 105 -0.53 -2.90 -13.60
N PRO A 106 -1.29 -3.26 -14.65
CA PRO A 106 -0.82 -3.09 -16.03
C PRO A 106 -0.49 -1.63 -16.36
N VAL A 107 -1.28 -0.69 -15.83
CA VAL A 107 -1.04 0.75 -16.00
C VAL A 107 0.20 1.17 -15.22
N VAL A 108 0.37 0.70 -13.99
CA VAL A 108 1.56 0.98 -13.17
C VAL A 108 2.83 0.44 -13.83
N ILE A 109 2.82 -0.79 -14.35
CA ILE A 109 3.93 -1.38 -15.12
C ILE A 109 4.24 -0.52 -16.35
N GLN A 110 3.21 -0.10 -17.09
CA GLN A 110 3.40 0.77 -18.25
C GLN A 110 4.03 2.11 -17.86
N LEU A 111 3.59 2.72 -16.75
CA LEU A 111 4.17 3.95 -16.22
C LEU A 111 5.63 3.74 -15.77
N THR A 112 5.97 2.62 -15.14
CA THR A 112 7.37 2.31 -14.77
C THR A 112 8.27 2.11 -15.99
N ASN A 113 7.72 1.66 -17.13
CA ASN A 113 8.46 1.48 -18.37
C ASN A 113 8.55 2.74 -19.26
N ASP A 114 7.70 3.75 -19.03
CA ASP A 114 7.67 5.00 -19.81
C ASP A 114 7.82 6.22 -18.89
N GLU A 115 9.04 6.76 -18.85
CA GLU A 115 9.40 7.91 -18.00
C GLU A 115 8.61 9.18 -18.35
N VAL A 116 8.20 9.36 -19.61
CA VAL A 116 7.42 10.53 -20.04
C VAL A 116 5.99 10.42 -19.54
N ALA A 117 5.40 9.22 -19.67
CA ALA A 117 4.08 8.93 -19.12
C ALA A 117 4.08 9.05 -17.59
N LEU A 118 5.13 8.55 -16.92
CA LEU A 118 5.30 8.65 -15.48
C LEU A 118 5.33 10.10 -15.01
N LYS A 119 6.17 10.97 -15.61
CA LYS A 119 6.23 12.41 -15.26
C LYS A 119 4.88 13.09 -15.37
N LYS A 120 4.12 12.78 -16.43
CA LYS A 120 2.77 13.33 -16.64
C LYS A 120 1.79 12.83 -15.56
N ALA A 121 1.87 11.56 -15.20
CA ALA A 121 1.04 10.97 -14.15
C ALA A 121 1.38 11.58 -12.77
N VAL A 122 2.67 11.72 -12.46
CA VAL A 122 3.18 12.36 -11.23
C VAL A 122 2.70 13.80 -11.11
N ALA A 123 2.84 14.60 -12.17
CA ALA A 123 2.38 15.98 -12.19
C ALA A 123 0.86 16.09 -11.98
N LYS A 124 0.09 15.18 -12.59
CA LYS A 124 -1.37 15.12 -12.40
C LYS A 124 -1.74 14.78 -10.97
N ALA A 125 -1.15 13.71 -10.41
CA ALA A 125 -1.39 13.27 -9.04
C ALA A 125 -0.98 14.34 -8.01
N ARG A 126 0.18 14.98 -8.19
CA ARG A 126 0.65 16.11 -7.37
C ARG A 126 -0.34 17.26 -7.37
N ASN A 127 -0.83 17.66 -8.55
CA ASN A 127 -1.78 18.76 -8.67
C ASN A 127 -3.14 18.43 -8.03
N GLU A 128 -3.58 17.19 -8.16
CA GLU A 128 -4.77 16.67 -7.48
C GLU A 128 -4.60 16.81 -5.95
N TYR A 129 -3.52 16.28 -5.39
CA TYR A 129 -3.18 16.37 -3.97
C TYR A 129 -3.10 17.83 -3.47
N LEU A 130 -2.51 18.71 -4.26
CA LEU A 130 -2.39 20.12 -3.92
C LEU A 130 -3.76 20.83 -3.93
N LYS A 131 -4.66 20.47 -4.83
CA LYS A 131 -6.03 20.99 -4.82
C LYS A 131 -6.81 20.56 -3.59
N TYR A 132 -6.70 19.30 -3.19
CA TYR A 132 -7.33 18.80 -1.97
C TYR A 132 -6.76 19.48 -0.72
N SER A 133 -5.43 19.58 -0.60
CA SER A 133 -4.80 20.27 0.54
C SER A 133 -5.01 21.78 0.56
N GLN A 134 -5.29 22.43 -0.58
CA GLN A 134 -5.62 23.86 -0.64
C GLN A 134 -7.11 24.16 -0.38
N GLY A 135 -8.01 23.19 -0.60
CA GLY A 135 -9.44 23.30 -0.28
C GLY A 135 -9.74 23.29 1.23
N GLU A 136 -8.86 22.71 2.04
CA GLU A 136 -8.95 22.67 3.51
C GLU A 136 -7.87 23.54 4.20
N LYS A 137 -7.48 24.68 3.60
CA LYS A 137 -6.72 25.71 4.32
C LYS A 137 -7.62 26.46 5.31
N SER A 138 -7.96 25.80 6.40
CA SER A 138 -8.07 26.44 7.71
C SER A 138 -7.53 25.48 8.78
N VAL A 139 -6.24 25.72 9.06
CA VAL A 139 -5.45 25.36 10.25
C VAL A 139 -4.59 24.09 10.17
N ALA A 140 -3.30 24.33 10.44
CA ALA A 140 -2.16 23.43 10.68
C ALA A 140 -1.39 22.96 9.44
N GLY A 141 -0.22 23.56 9.27
CA GLY A 141 0.70 23.31 8.17
C GLY A 141 1.29 21.90 8.17
N THR A 142 1.53 21.38 6.97
CA THR A 142 2.13 20.07 6.77
C THR A 142 3.30 20.23 5.81
N SER A 143 4.49 20.34 6.39
CA SER A 143 5.77 20.09 5.72
C SER A 143 6.16 18.66 6.05
N HIS A 144 5.93 17.70 5.16
CA HIS A 144 6.41 16.33 5.33
C HIS A 144 6.74 15.69 3.98
N GLY A 145 8.04 15.55 3.75
CA GLY A 145 8.64 14.74 2.71
C GLY A 145 10.05 14.37 3.14
N ASP A 146 10.17 13.41 4.07
CA ASP A 146 11.40 12.63 4.26
C ASP A 146 11.03 11.24 4.77
N VAL A 147 11.16 10.25 3.89
CA VAL A 147 11.02 8.82 4.21
C VAL A 147 12.42 8.26 4.49
N SER A 148 13.10 8.83 5.49
CA SER A 148 13.88 8.06 6.46
C SER A 148 13.12 7.91 7.79
N LYS A 149 11.84 8.34 7.85
CA LYS A 149 11.02 8.52 9.06
C LYS A 149 9.76 7.66 9.15
N CYS A 150 9.71 6.48 8.52
CA CYS A 150 8.62 5.52 8.84
C CYS A 150 8.71 4.97 10.28
N LEU A 151 9.87 5.06 10.95
CA LEU A 151 9.99 4.77 12.39
C LEU A 151 9.79 6.01 13.27
N SER A 152 9.82 7.22 12.71
CA SER A 152 9.89 8.44 13.51
C SER A 152 8.58 9.21 13.58
N ASN A 153 7.54 8.90 12.81
CA ASN A 153 6.20 9.42 13.10
C ASN A 153 5.63 8.77 14.36
N GLU A 154 5.63 7.44 14.46
CA GLU A 154 5.17 6.77 15.69
C GLU A 154 6.04 7.14 16.89
N LYS A 155 7.36 7.28 16.69
CA LYS A 155 8.27 7.70 17.77
C LYS A 155 8.09 9.17 18.15
N GLU A 156 7.71 10.04 17.22
CA GLU A 156 7.40 11.45 17.48
C GLU A 156 6.07 11.60 18.22
N GLU A 157 5.04 10.82 17.84
CA GLU A 157 3.78 10.72 18.58
C GLU A 157 4.01 10.22 20.01
N LEU A 158 4.82 9.15 20.18
CA LEU A 158 5.23 8.70 21.52
C LEU A 158 6.05 9.76 22.25
N GLY A 159 6.85 10.54 21.53
CA GLY A 159 7.61 11.67 22.05
C GLY A 159 6.72 12.76 22.63
N GLU A 160 5.63 13.10 21.96
CA GLU A 160 4.64 14.07 22.46
C GLU A 160 3.95 13.56 23.73
N VAL A 161 3.53 12.29 23.74
CA VAL A 161 2.91 11.66 24.92
C VAL A 161 3.88 11.63 26.11
N VAL A 162 5.15 11.29 25.87
CA VAL A 162 6.20 11.28 26.89
C VAL A 162 6.49 12.70 27.38
N PHE A 163 6.57 13.66 26.47
CA PHE A 163 6.81 15.06 26.81
C PHE A 163 5.69 15.64 27.65
N GLU A 164 4.43 15.35 27.33
CA GLU A 164 3.29 15.82 28.13
C GLU A 164 3.32 15.23 29.55
N LYS A 165 3.62 13.93 29.67
CA LYS A 165 3.78 13.26 30.97
C LYS A 165 4.92 13.84 31.79
N ILE A 166 6.08 14.08 31.17
CA ILE A 166 7.26 14.63 31.86
C ILE A 166 7.05 16.12 32.17
N SER A 167 6.45 16.90 31.28
CA SER A 167 6.22 18.34 31.47
C SER A 167 5.30 18.63 32.66
N LYS A 168 4.38 17.72 32.99
CA LYS A 168 3.58 17.80 34.22
C LYS A 168 4.42 17.74 35.50
N ARG A 169 5.62 17.14 35.45
CA ARG A 169 6.50 16.91 36.61
C ARG A 169 7.77 17.77 36.57
N TYR A 170 8.36 17.96 35.40
CA TYR A 170 9.64 18.62 35.14
C TYR A 170 9.55 19.55 33.94
N PRO A 171 8.76 20.64 33.99
CA PRO A 171 8.51 21.51 32.84
C PRO A 171 9.78 22.13 32.24
N THR A 172 10.79 22.43 33.08
CA THR A 172 12.04 23.07 32.64
C THR A 172 13.00 22.13 31.91
N GLU A 173 13.02 20.84 32.29
CA GLU A 173 13.96 19.84 31.76
C GLU A 173 13.26 18.85 30.81
N ALA A 174 11.92 18.97 30.63
CA ALA A 174 11.10 18.02 29.88
C ALA A 174 11.57 17.83 28.44
N ALA A 175 11.95 18.90 27.74
CA ALA A 175 12.41 18.81 26.35
C ALA A 175 13.69 17.96 26.24
N LYS A 176 14.64 18.17 27.16
CA LYS A 176 15.92 17.44 27.18
C LYS A 176 15.74 16.00 27.64
N LEU A 177 14.95 15.77 28.69
CA LEU A 177 14.65 14.43 29.20
C LEU A 177 13.92 13.60 28.14
N THR A 178 12.94 14.18 27.46
CA THR A 178 12.20 13.52 26.38
C THR A 178 13.14 13.21 25.22
N GLY A 179 14.00 14.14 24.82
CA GLY A 179 15.03 13.90 23.79
C GLY A 179 16.01 12.77 24.16
N MET A 180 16.35 12.61 25.44
CA MET A 180 17.20 11.49 25.90
C MET A 180 16.45 10.15 25.92
N LEU A 181 15.17 10.16 26.30
CA LEU A 181 14.32 8.95 26.27
C LEU A 181 14.01 8.50 24.84
N LEU A 182 13.83 9.46 23.93
CA LEU A 182 13.64 9.23 22.50
C LEU A 182 14.88 8.66 21.80
N GLN A 183 16.03 8.56 22.46
CA GLN A 183 17.19 7.86 21.93
C GLN A 183 17.16 6.35 22.21
N MET A 184 16.22 5.88 23.04
CA MET A 184 16.04 4.45 23.31
C MET A 184 15.30 3.73 22.17
N ASP A 185 15.36 2.40 22.17
CA ASP A 185 14.63 1.56 21.22
C ASP A 185 13.10 1.75 21.36
N TYR A 186 12.39 1.71 20.23
CA TYR A 186 10.93 1.91 20.19
C TYR A 186 10.17 0.98 21.13
N LYS A 187 10.56 -0.31 21.20
CA LYS A 187 9.94 -1.30 22.08
C LYS A 187 10.08 -0.94 23.56
N ASP A 188 11.23 -0.41 23.96
CA ASP A 188 11.47 0.04 25.33
C ASP A 188 10.72 1.32 25.66
N LEU A 189 10.58 2.23 24.69
CA LEU A 189 9.82 3.47 24.83
C LEU A 189 8.32 3.18 25.00
N VAL A 190 7.75 2.29 24.19
CA VAL A 190 6.36 1.84 24.32
C VAL A 190 6.11 1.21 25.69
N ARG A 191 7.02 0.35 26.15
CA ARG A 191 6.93 -0.26 27.48
C ARG A 191 7.01 0.79 28.59
N ALA A 192 7.91 1.76 28.47
CA ALA A 192 8.01 2.86 29.42
C ALA A 192 6.72 3.71 29.45
N ILE A 193 6.09 3.96 28.30
CA ILE A 193 4.84 4.73 28.24
C ILE A 193 3.67 3.96 28.87
N ALA A 194 3.64 2.63 28.71
CA ALA A 194 2.66 1.74 29.33
C ALA A 194 2.86 1.61 30.85
N GLU A 195 4.11 1.62 31.33
CA GLU A 195 4.48 1.44 32.74
C GLU A 195 5.02 2.76 33.36
N PRO A 196 4.20 3.55 34.08
CA PRO A 196 4.63 4.85 34.61
C PRO A 196 5.78 4.78 35.61
N GLU A 197 5.95 3.68 36.35
CA GLU A 197 7.10 3.48 37.24
C GLU A 197 8.42 3.30 36.46
N LEU A 198 8.36 2.58 35.34
CA LEU A 198 9.51 2.37 34.46
C LEU A 198 9.92 3.69 33.80
N LEU A 199 8.96 4.50 33.35
CA LEU A 199 9.21 5.83 32.80
C LEU A 199 9.91 6.72 33.84
N ASN A 200 9.40 6.78 35.07
CA ASN A 200 10.00 7.61 36.13
C ASN A 200 11.46 7.20 36.41
N ARG A 201 11.73 5.89 36.49
CA ARG A 201 13.11 5.41 36.69
C ARG A 201 14.04 5.83 35.56
N LYS A 202 13.57 5.79 34.31
CA LYS A 202 14.36 6.24 33.14
C LYS A 202 14.53 7.76 33.12
N VAL A 203 13.51 8.52 33.50
CA VAL A 203 13.57 9.97 33.67
C VAL A 203 14.58 10.37 34.74
N GLU A 204 14.62 9.68 35.88
CA GLU A 204 15.60 9.94 36.96
C GLU A 204 17.04 9.67 36.50
N LEU A 205 17.26 8.59 35.75
CA LEU A 205 18.57 8.31 35.15
C LEU A 205 18.99 9.42 34.18
N ALA A 206 18.09 9.83 33.28
CA ALA A 206 18.35 10.93 32.35
C ALA A 206 18.60 12.26 33.08
N LEU A 207 17.87 12.52 34.16
CA LEU A 207 18.03 13.73 34.98
C LEU A 207 19.39 13.75 35.70
N SER A 208 19.85 12.59 36.20
CA SER A 208 21.17 12.46 36.83
C SER A 208 22.31 12.76 35.84
N VAL A 209 22.18 12.27 34.60
CA VAL A 209 23.11 12.56 33.52
C VAL A 209 23.07 14.05 33.15
N LEU A 210 21.88 14.64 33.04
CA LEU A 210 21.73 16.08 32.75
C LEU A 210 22.36 16.97 33.81
N LYS A 211 22.22 16.64 35.11
CA LYS A 211 22.85 17.38 36.20
C LYS A 211 24.37 17.31 36.11
N SER A 212 24.90 16.09 35.93
CA SER A 212 26.35 15.87 35.76
C SER A 212 26.94 16.67 34.60
N TYR A 213 26.18 16.91 33.53
CA TYR A 213 26.59 17.75 32.40
C TYR A 213 26.47 19.26 32.66
N LYS A 214 25.61 19.67 33.60
CA LYS A 214 25.34 21.08 33.93
C LYS A 214 26.27 21.61 35.03
N ASP A 215 26.85 20.69 35.81
CA ASP A 215 27.85 20.95 36.85
C ASP A 215 29.31 20.88 36.32
N LEU A 216 29.51 20.61 35.02
CA LEU A 216 30.77 20.76 34.28
C LEU A 216 30.86 22.13 33.61
#